data_AF-A0A645JKZ9-F1
#
_entry.id   AF-A0A645JKZ9-F1
#
_cell.length_a   1.000
_cell.length_b   1.000
_cell.length_c   1.000
_cell.angle_alpha   90.00
_cell.angle_beta   90.00
_cell.angle_gamma   90.00
#
_symmetry.space_group_name_H-M   'P 1'
#
loop_
_entity.id
_entity.type
_entity.pdbx_description
1 polymer ?
#
loop_
_entity_poly.entity_id
_entity_poly.type
_entity_poly.pdbx_seq_one_letter_code
_entity_poly.pdbx_strand_id
1 'polypeptide(L)'
;MLAHLLKSIANITHEPRASVYRPGDSIGKAYTDWSRAKFGGGRYRLFFRYSLEGKIIVIAWVNDEGSLRTYGSKTDAYKIFGKMLDEGNPPDDWLSLLQACQNDGKEHL
;
A
#
# COMPACT_ATOMS: atom_id res chain seq x y z
N MET A 1 -5.49 -8.60 -14.40
CA MET A 1 -4.79 -7.82 -13.35
C MET A 1 -5.33 -6.40 -13.25
N LEU A 2 -5.22 -5.58 -14.31
CA LEU A 2 -5.65 -4.16 -14.31
C LEU A 2 -7.10 -3.93 -13.83
N ALA A 3 -8.07 -4.69 -14.35
CA ALA A 3 -9.47 -4.54 -13.93
C ALA A 3 -9.69 -4.79 -12.42
N HIS A 4 -8.97 -5.73 -11.83
CA HIS A 4 -9.05 -5.98 -10.38
C HIS A 4 -8.37 -4.88 -9.57
N LEU A 5 -7.29 -4.29 -10.09
CA LEU A 5 -6.63 -3.14 -9.47
C LEU A 5 -7.57 -1.92 -9.45
N LEU A 6 -8.16 -1.57 -10.60
CA LEU A 6 -9.11 -0.45 -10.70
C LEU A 6 -10.32 -0.65 -9.78
N LYS A 7 -10.87 -1.86 -9.74
CA LYS A 7 -11.95 -2.21 -8.79
C LYS A 7 -11.49 -2.06 -7.33
N SER A 8 -10.27 -2.47 -7.01
CA SER A 8 -9.72 -2.30 -5.66
C SER A 8 -9.59 -0.82 -5.30
N ILE A 9 -9.10 0.02 -6.21
CA ILE A 9 -8.98 1.47 -6.00
C ILE A 9 -10.36 2.09 -5.79
N ALA A 10 -11.35 1.76 -6.63
CA ALA A 10 -12.72 2.27 -6.49
C ALA A 10 -13.37 1.89 -5.15
N ASN A 11 -13.08 0.69 -4.62
CA ASN A 11 -13.57 0.29 -3.30
C ASN A 11 -12.87 1.08 -2.18
N ILE A 12 -11.56 1.30 -2.30
CA ILE A 12 -10.79 2.08 -1.32
C ILE A 12 -11.29 3.53 -1.29
N THR A 13 -11.57 4.14 -2.45
CA THR A 13 -12.09 5.52 -2.51
C THR A 13 -13.48 5.66 -1.90
N HIS A 14 -14.27 4.59 -1.90
CA HIS A 14 -15.60 4.58 -1.28
C HIS A 14 -15.54 4.53 0.26
N GLU A 15 -14.74 3.63 0.84
CA GLU A 15 -14.60 3.50 2.30
C GLU A 15 -13.18 3.06 2.71
N PRO A 16 -12.22 3.99 2.83
CA PRO A 16 -10.82 3.65 3.12
C PRO A 16 -10.60 3.16 4.56
N ARG A 17 -11.53 3.41 5.51
CA ARG A 17 -11.39 2.94 6.90
C ARG A 17 -11.86 1.51 7.12
N ALA A 18 -12.37 0.83 6.08
CA ALA A 18 -12.95 -0.50 6.22
C ALA A 18 -11.98 -1.46 6.92
N SER A 19 -12.47 -2.22 7.90
CA SER A 19 -11.64 -3.11 8.73
C SER A 19 -10.91 -4.18 7.92
N VAL A 20 -11.44 -4.55 6.76
CA VAL A 20 -10.80 -5.46 5.78
C VAL A 20 -9.43 -4.98 5.32
N TYR A 21 -9.18 -3.66 5.37
CA TYR A 21 -7.91 -3.06 4.98
C TYR A 21 -6.86 -3.06 6.08
N ARG A 22 -7.21 -3.39 7.33
CA ARG A 22 -6.25 -3.45 8.43
C ARG A 22 -5.32 -4.66 8.24
N PRO A 23 -3.99 -4.48 8.13
CA PRO A 23 -3.07 -5.60 7.99
C PRO A 23 -2.75 -6.29 9.33
N GLY A 24 -3.03 -5.63 10.46
CA GLY A 24 -2.52 -6.03 11.78
C GLY A 24 -0.99 -5.99 11.79
N ASP A 25 -0.36 -6.91 12.51
CA ASP A 25 1.11 -6.99 12.64
C ASP A 25 1.81 -7.52 11.37
N SER A 26 1.09 -7.73 10.27
CA SER A 26 1.63 -8.40 9.08
C SER A 26 2.75 -7.63 8.40
N ILE A 27 2.74 -6.29 8.43
CA ILE A 27 3.82 -5.44 7.87
C ILE A 27 4.97 -5.32 8.88
N GLY A 28 4.64 -5.30 10.17
CA GLY A 28 5.53 -4.98 11.28
C GLY A 28 4.77 -4.12 12.30
N LYS A 29 5.10 -4.26 13.58
CA LYS A 29 4.39 -3.56 14.67
C LYS A 29 4.55 -2.04 14.64
N ALA A 30 5.59 -1.54 13.97
CA ALA A 30 5.85 -0.10 13.84
C ALA A 30 4.95 0.59 12.80
N TYR A 31 4.39 -0.17 11.84
CA TYR A 31 3.74 0.38 10.65
C TYR A 31 2.21 0.30 10.73
N THR A 32 1.64 0.75 11.85
CA THR A 32 0.20 0.60 12.15
C THR A 32 -0.72 1.46 11.29
N ASP A 33 -0.19 2.55 10.73
CA ASP A 33 -0.96 3.49 9.90
C ASP A 33 -1.13 3.02 8.46
N TRP A 34 -0.43 1.97 8.06
CA TRP A 34 -0.52 1.43 6.71
C TRP A 34 -1.73 0.50 6.55
N SER A 35 -2.44 0.70 5.45
CA SER A 35 -3.58 -0.12 5.05
C SER A 35 -3.23 -1.00 3.86
N ARG A 36 -3.94 -2.11 3.72
CA ARG A 36 -3.68 -3.12 2.68
C ARG A 36 -4.98 -3.67 2.10
N ALA A 37 -5.18 -3.49 0.80
CA ALA A 37 -6.24 -4.17 0.04
C ALA A 37 -5.73 -5.46 -0.61
N LYS A 38 -6.51 -6.56 -0.49
CA LYS A 38 -6.24 -7.83 -1.20
C LYS A 38 -7.09 -7.89 -2.46
N PHE A 39 -6.50 -8.30 -3.59
CA PHE A 39 -7.25 -8.52 -4.83
C PHE A 39 -6.65 -9.65 -5.68
N GLY A 40 -7.31 -9.98 -6.81
CA GLY A 40 -6.88 -11.04 -7.73
C GLY A 40 -6.76 -12.41 -7.06
N GLY A 41 -7.83 -12.86 -6.39
CA GLY A 41 -7.83 -14.12 -5.62
C GLY A 41 -6.91 -14.08 -4.39
N GLY A 42 -6.57 -12.89 -3.89
CA GLY A 42 -5.64 -12.72 -2.78
C GLY A 42 -4.18 -12.97 -3.17
N ARG A 43 -3.83 -12.84 -4.45
CA ARG A 43 -2.44 -12.90 -4.94
C ARG A 43 -1.73 -11.55 -4.91
N TYR A 44 -2.50 -10.47 -4.95
CA TYR A 44 -1.97 -9.12 -4.94
C TYR A 44 -2.43 -8.34 -3.70
N ARG A 45 -1.58 -7.39 -3.30
CA ARG A 45 -1.68 -6.49 -2.18
C ARG A 45 -1.38 -5.10 -2.70
N LEU A 46 -2.31 -4.20 -2.49
CA LEU A 46 -2.11 -2.77 -2.65
C LEU A 46 -1.96 -2.19 -1.25
N PHE A 47 -0.84 -1.51 -1.00
CA PHE A 47 -0.57 -0.80 0.24
C PHE A 47 -0.82 0.69 0.04
N PHE A 48 -1.51 1.29 1.01
CA PHE A 48 -1.93 2.68 0.94
C PHE A 48 -2.02 3.31 2.33
N ARG A 49 -1.96 4.63 2.35
CA ARG A 49 -2.38 5.47 3.50
C ARG A 49 -3.47 6.42 3.05
N TYR A 50 -4.17 7.00 4.02
CA TYR A 50 -5.25 7.93 3.74
C TYR A 50 -5.40 8.95 4.86
N SER A 51 -5.88 10.15 4.51
CA SER A 51 -6.35 11.17 5.44
C SER A 51 -7.78 11.51 5.09
N LEU A 52 -8.63 11.51 6.11
CA LEU A 52 -10.08 11.66 5.93
C LEU A 52 -10.48 13.12 6.02
N GLU A 53 -9.78 13.84 6.88
CA GLU A 53 -9.83 15.29 6.96
C GLU A 53 -9.37 15.90 5.64
N GLY A 54 -8.21 15.47 5.13
CA GLY A 54 -7.68 15.93 3.84
C GLY A 54 -8.41 15.35 2.63
N LYS A 55 -9.21 14.30 2.80
CA LYS A 55 -9.83 13.50 1.71
C LYS A 55 -8.80 13.01 0.69
N ILE A 56 -7.64 12.58 1.17
CA ILE A 56 -6.53 12.11 0.34
C ILE A 56 -6.32 10.61 0.56
N ILE A 57 -6.07 9.88 -0.52
CA ILE A 57 -5.60 8.50 -0.51
C ILE A 57 -4.28 8.45 -1.25
N VAL A 58 -3.24 7.96 -0.59
CA VAL A 58 -1.93 7.71 -1.19
C VAL A 58 -1.80 6.23 -1.50
N ILE A 59 -1.75 5.88 -2.78
CA ILE A 59 -1.45 4.53 -3.24
C ILE A 59 0.07 4.41 -3.34
N ALA A 60 0.69 3.68 -2.41
CA ALA A 60 2.14 3.70 -2.27
C ALA A 60 2.81 2.54 -3.01
N TRP A 61 2.21 1.35 -3.00
CA TRP A 61 2.82 0.19 -3.66
C TRP A 61 1.82 -0.91 -3.98
N VAL A 62 2.03 -1.60 -5.09
CA VAL A 62 1.31 -2.81 -5.49
C VAL A 62 2.35 -3.89 -5.79
N ASN A 63 2.21 -5.05 -5.17
CA ASN A 63 3.11 -6.16 -5.47
C ASN A 63 2.88 -6.71 -6.90
N ASP A 64 3.93 -7.24 -7.51
CA ASP A 64 3.93 -7.83 -8.84
C ASP A 64 3.94 -9.38 -8.80
N GLU A 65 4.14 -10.00 -9.96
CA GLU A 65 4.22 -11.46 -10.11
C GLU A 65 5.50 -12.07 -9.50
N GLY A 66 6.56 -11.27 -9.28
CA GLY A 66 7.80 -11.70 -8.61
C GLY A 66 7.69 -11.71 -7.08
N SER A 67 6.64 -11.10 -6.54
CA SER A 67 6.39 -10.90 -5.10
C SER A 67 5.07 -11.52 -4.62
N LEU A 68 4.65 -12.62 -5.26
CA LEU A 68 3.47 -13.38 -4.88
C LEU A 68 3.60 -13.95 -3.45
N ARG A 69 2.51 -13.94 -2.68
CA ARG A 69 2.50 -14.45 -1.30
C ARG A 69 2.77 -15.94 -1.27
N THR A 70 3.98 -16.28 -0.84
CA THR A 70 4.37 -17.61 -0.37
C THR A 70 4.77 -17.46 1.10
N TYR A 71 3.95 -17.99 2.01
CA TYR A 71 4.17 -17.86 3.44
C TYR A 71 5.59 -18.34 3.81
N GLY A 72 6.36 -17.49 4.50
CA GLY A 72 7.76 -17.78 4.84
C GLY A 72 8.80 -17.36 3.79
N SER A 73 8.42 -17.07 2.54
CA SER A 73 9.35 -16.64 1.50
C SER A 73 10.00 -15.28 1.81
N LYS A 74 11.20 -15.05 1.27
CA LYS A 74 11.84 -13.72 1.25
C LYS A 74 11.14 -12.76 0.28
N THR A 75 10.37 -13.29 -0.67
CA THR A 75 9.60 -12.54 -1.66
C THR A 75 8.16 -12.25 -1.24
N ASP A 76 7.80 -12.50 0.02
CA ASP A 76 6.47 -12.18 0.53
C ASP A 76 6.23 -10.66 0.51
N ALA A 77 5.11 -10.25 -0.07
CA ALA A 77 4.75 -8.85 -0.25
C ALA A 77 4.79 -8.02 1.05
N TYR A 78 4.51 -8.62 2.21
CA TYR A 78 4.62 -7.88 3.47
C TYR A 78 6.06 -7.66 3.89
N LYS A 79 6.94 -8.64 3.70
CA LYS A 79 8.36 -8.50 4.02
C LYS A 79 9.04 -7.49 3.09
N ILE A 80 8.70 -7.53 1.80
CA ILE A 80 9.22 -6.56 0.82
C ILE A 80 8.75 -5.16 1.21
N PHE A 81 7.45 -4.99 1.47
CA PHE A 81 6.93 -3.68 1.84
C PHE A 81 7.45 -3.18 3.19
N GLY A 82 7.58 -4.05 4.19
CA GLY A 82 8.21 -3.69 5.46
C GLY A 82 9.66 -3.24 5.28
N LYS A 83 10.45 -3.98 4.50
CA LYS A 83 11.83 -3.60 4.15
C LYS A 83 11.90 -2.27 3.40
N MET A 84 10.97 -2.03 2.48
CA MET A 84 10.84 -0.76 1.76
C MET A 84 10.60 0.42 2.73
N LEU A 85 9.76 0.22 3.76
CA LEU A 85 9.55 1.22 4.81
C LEU A 85 10.78 1.41 5.69
N ASP A 86 11.51 0.33 6.02
CA ASP A 86 12.78 0.41 6.76
C ASP A 86 13.83 1.22 5.97
N GLU A 87 13.82 1.12 4.64
CA GLU A 87 14.67 1.87 3.72
C GLU A 87 14.14 3.30 3.44
N GLY A 88 12.98 3.67 3.98
CA GLY A 88 12.37 5.00 3.83
C GLY A 88 11.71 5.27 2.49
N ASN A 89 11.43 4.23 1.69
CA ASN A 89 10.78 4.35 0.39
C ASN A 89 9.66 3.29 0.22
N PRO A 90 8.38 3.64 0.45
CA PRO A 90 7.88 5.00 0.62
C PRO A 90 8.18 5.59 2.02
N PRO A 91 8.20 6.92 2.19
CA PRO A 91 8.30 7.53 3.51
C PRO A 91 7.12 7.14 4.42
N ASP A 92 7.41 6.86 5.69
CA ASP A 92 6.38 6.53 6.68
C ASP A 92 5.72 7.77 7.30
N ASP A 93 6.40 8.93 7.30
CA ASP A 93 5.79 10.20 7.71
C ASP A 93 4.78 10.71 6.67
N TRP A 94 3.62 11.19 7.13
CA TRP A 94 2.51 11.63 6.25
C TRP A 94 2.90 12.80 5.36
N LEU A 95 3.57 13.82 5.92
CA LEU A 95 3.93 15.02 5.15
C LEU A 95 4.98 14.68 4.09
N SER A 96 5.99 13.91 4.49
CA SER A 96 7.05 13.41 3.60
C SER A 96 6.48 12.53 2.49
N LEU A 97 5.49 11.69 2.80
CA LEU A 97 4.81 10.84 1.83
C LEU A 97 4.03 11.66 0.78
N LEU A 98 3.30 12.69 1.21
CA LEU A 98 2.60 13.58 0.28
C LEU A 98 3.57 14.34 -0.63
N GLN A 99 4.69 14.79 -0.08
CA GLN A 99 5.72 15.48 -0.85
C GLN A 99 6.35 14.55 -1.89
N ALA A 100 6.64 13.29 -1.53
CA ALA A 100 7.13 12.28 -2.47
C ALA A 100 6.17 12.09 -3.65
N CYS A 101 4.86 11.92 -3.39
CA CYS A 101 3.86 11.79 -4.45
C CYS A 101 3.78 13.02 -5.38
N GLN A 102 3.94 14.21 -4.83
CA GLN A 102 3.93 15.45 -5.62
C GLN A 102 5.18 15.60 -6.49
N ASN A 103 6.32 15.07 -6.05
CA ASN A 103 7.56 15.11 -6.79
C ASN A 103 7.57 14.06 -7.91
N ASP A 104 7.17 12.82 -7.62
CA ASP A 104 7.06 11.74 -8.62
C ASP A 104 6.18 12.14 -9.81
N GLY A 105 5.05 12.80 -9.53
CA GLY A 105 4.13 13.30 -10.55
C GLY A 105 4.69 14.44 -11.41
N LYS A 106 5.71 15.16 -10.94
CA LYS A 106 6.41 16.21 -11.70
C LYS A 106 7.51 15.65 -12.59
N GLU A 107 8.13 14.53 -12.22
CA GLU A 107 9.19 13.89 -13.02
C GLU A 107 8.66 13.12 -14.23
N HIS A 108 7.37 12.79 -14.25
CA HIS A 108 6.72 12.01 -15.32
C HIS A 108 5.78 12.82 -16.23
N LEU A 109 5.78 14.16 -16.10
CA LEU A 109 5.09 15.11 -16.99
C LEU A 109 6.11 15.92 -17.79
#